data_AF-A0A841IM19-F1
#
_entry.id   AF-A0A841IM19-F1
#
_cell.length_a   1.000
_cell.length_b   1.000
_cell.length_c   1.000
_cell.angle_alpha   90.00
_cell.angle_beta   90.00
_cell.angle_gamma   90.00
#
_symmetry.space_group_name_H-M   'P 1'
#
loop_
_entity.id
_entity.type
_entity.pdbx_description
1 polymer ?
#
loop_
_entity_poly.entity_id
_entity_poly.type
_entity_poly.pdbx_seq_one_letter_code
_entity_poly.pdbx_strand_id
1 'polypeptide(L)'
;MKLRSTVASVATAVLAVGGVTLAVAPAQADLVTLCSGHGGAVTLPTDLVVPADKDCYLDGTVVQGDVTVRKGGNLHIIGGEIQGQVTVQQDGYFDASATSVGGKIVNRGSYGTYLEDSSAGAALRSVQVDGGNESGFAYLVDSSVRNINAETGALYLEGSRVGGALKADGVEYADVYNSVVRGALSVTGAAGGGILCDSEVIGDASYAGGSGPVAVGAGEQEGFCESLNYVDGDLSVTGVSGGVYIDNNIVGGDLSASGNSPTAQIGENNRVRGDILTQEVALRTFSAAVAEEFEVHGEELEEAVEETRSETVEAALAAGPAF
;
A
#
# COMPACT_ATOMS: atom_id res chain seq x y z
N MET A 1 66.36 -58.54 -60.02
CA MET A 1 66.21 -58.73 -58.57
C MET A 1 64.73 -58.62 -58.21
N LYS A 2 64.21 -59.60 -57.45
CA LYS A 2 62.88 -59.60 -56.88
C LYS A 2 62.78 -58.50 -55.81
N LEU A 3 61.64 -57.80 -55.73
CA LEU A 3 60.81 -57.75 -54.53
C LEU A 3 59.44 -57.14 -54.86
N ARG A 4 58.42 -57.95 -54.60
CA ARG A 4 57.00 -57.59 -54.52
C ARG A 4 56.73 -57.06 -53.11
N SER A 5 55.83 -56.10 -52.98
CA SER A 5 54.79 -56.11 -51.92
C SER A 5 53.79 -54.96 -52.10
N THR A 6 52.55 -55.37 -52.35
CA THR A 6 51.28 -54.68 -52.11
C THR A 6 51.17 -54.06 -50.71
N VAL A 7 50.39 -52.99 -50.54
CA VAL A 7 49.25 -52.86 -49.58
C VAL A 7 48.69 -51.42 -49.50
N ALA A 8 47.34 -51.38 -49.48
CA ALA A 8 46.40 -50.40 -48.93
C ALA A 8 46.30 -48.97 -49.47
N SER A 9 45.22 -48.78 -50.24
CA SER A 9 44.47 -47.54 -50.42
C SER A 9 43.98 -46.99 -49.08
N VAL A 10 44.33 -45.74 -48.75
CA VAL A 10 43.65 -44.96 -47.71
C VAL A 10 43.08 -43.71 -48.37
N ALA A 11 41.75 -43.68 -48.48
CA ALA A 11 41.01 -42.52 -48.93
C ALA A 11 41.15 -41.39 -47.88
N THR A 12 41.81 -40.31 -48.27
CA THR A 12 41.94 -39.10 -47.45
C THR A 12 40.70 -38.24 -47.68
N ALA A 13 39.72 -38.34 -46.79
CA ALA A 13 38.61 -37.40 -46.72
C ALA A 13 39.11 -36.11 -46.08
N VAL A 14 39.27 -35.05 -46.87
CA VAL A 14 39.54 -33.69 -46.39
C VAL A 14 38.23 -33.13 -45.84
N LEU A 15 38.05 -33.21 -44.52
CA LEU A 15 36.99 -32.51 -43.79
C LEU A 15 37.45 -31.07 -43.54
N ALA A 16 36.77 -30.12 -44.17
CA ALA A 16 36.91 -28.69 -43.90
C ALA A 16 36.51 -28.41 -42.43
N VAL A 17 37.47 -28.01 -41.61
CA VAL A 17 37.20 -27.47 -40.27
C VAL A 17 36.69 -26.04 -40.47
N GLY A 18 35.37 -25.90 -40.61
CA GLY A 18 34.69 -24.62 -40.50
C GLY A 18 34.86 -24.10 -39.08
N GLY A 19 35.61 -23.00 -38.93
CA GLY A 19 35.72 -22.28 -37.66
C GLY A 19 34.36 -21.72 -37.27
N VAL A 20 33.71 -22.37 -36.31
CA VAL A 20 32.54 -21.80 -35.64
C VAL A 20 33.06 -20.67 -34.75
N THR A 21 32.90 -19.42 -35.20
CA THR A 21 32.93 -18.28 -34.31
C THR A 21 31.73 -18.40 -33.39
N LEU A 22 31.94 -18.94 -32.19
CA LEU A 22 30.99 -18.78 -31.09
C LEU A 22 30.94 -17.28 -30.79
N ALA A 23 29.99 -16.58 -31.40
CA ALA A 23 29.53 -15.30 -30.88
C ALA A 23 28.87 -15.60 -29.54
N VAL A 24 29.67 -15.60 -28.47
CA VAL A 24 29.16 -15.54 -27.11
C VAL A 24 28.52 -14.16 -27.01
N ALA A 25 27.19 -14.09 -27.21
CA ALA A 25 26.46 -12.90 -26.79
C ALA A 25 26.80 -12.69 -25.31
N PRO A 26 27.16 -11.46 -24.88
CA PRO A 26 27.32 -11.21 -23.46
C PRO A 26 25.99 -11.59 -22.82
N ALA A 27 26.00 -12.57 -21.91
CA ALA A 27 24.89 -12.75 -20.99
C ALA A 27 24.82 -11.44 -20.22
N GLN A 28 23.87 -10.57 -20.57
CA GLN A 28 23.45 -9.48 -19.72
C GLN A 28 22.79 -10.19 -18.54
N ALA A 29 23.59 -10.58 -17.55
CA ALA A 29 23.05 -10.87 -16.24
C ALA A 29 22.35 -9.57 -15.83
N ASP A 30 21.04 -9.62 -15.60
CA ASP A 30 20.30 -8.51 -15.01
C ASP A 30 21.06 -8.10 -13.74
N LEU A 31 21.83 -7.02 -13.84
CA LEU A 31 22.67 -6.55 -12.77
C LEU A 31 21.74 -5.90 -11.75
N VAL A 32 21.84 -6.33 -10.51
CA VAL A 32 21.02 -5.82 -9.41
C VAL A 32 21.96 -5.18 -8.38
N THR A 33 21.62 -3.99 -7.93
CA THR A 33 22.30 -3.34 -6.81
C THR A 33 21.72 -3.86 -5.50
N LEU A 34 22.58 -4.37 -4.62
CA LEU A 34 22.17 -4.70 -3.26
C LEU A 34 22.35 -3.46 -2.38
N CYS A 35 21.34 -3.11 -1.60
CA CYS A 35 21.46 -2.05 -0.61
C CYS A 35 21.48 -2.64 0.80
N SER A 36 22.55 -2.35 1.55
CA SER A 36 22.67 -2.68 2.96
C SER A 36 23.53 -1.60 3.61
N GLY A 37 22.89 -0.65 4.31
CA GLY A 37 23.55 0.52 4.88
C GLY A 37 22.95 1.83 4.37
N HIS A 38 23.76 2.89 4.30
CA HIS A 38 23.30 4.20 3.86
C HIS A 38 23.91 4.66 2.52
N GLY A 39 23.10 5.32 1.70
CA GLY A 39 23.50 5.91 0.42
C GLY A 39 22.99 7.34 0.27
N GLY A 40 23.81 8.23 -0.32
CA GLY A 40 23.41 9.60 -0.64
C GLY A 40 22.90 9.75 -2.07
N ALA A 41 22.84 10.98 -2.55
CA ALA A 41 22.27 11.31 -3.86
C ALA A 41 23.10 10.74 -5.02
N VAL A 42 22.70 9.56 -5.49
CA VAL A 42 23.29 8.86 -6.65
C VAL A 42 22.21 8.35 -7.58
N THR A 43 22.58 7.99 -8.80
CA THR A 43 21.69 7.31 -9.73
C THR A 43 22.11 5.85 -9.89
N LEU A 44 21.22 4.93 -9.55
CA LEU A 44 21.37 3.49 -9.75
C LEU A 44 20.71 3.13 -11.09
N PRO A 45 21.49 2.70 -12.12
CA PRO A 45 20.95 2.36 -13.44
C PRO A 45 20.30 0.97 -13.49
N THR A 46 20.19 0.30 -12.35
CA THR A 46 19.80 -1.09 -12.18
C THR A 46 18.69 -1.20 -11.15
N ASP A 47 18.07 -2.38 -11.10
CA ASP A 47 17.16 -2.72 -10.01
C ASP A 47 17.89 -2.65 -8.66
N LEU A 48 17.14 -2.33 -7.61
CA LEU A 48 17.61 -2.28 -6.24
C LEU A 48 16.97 -3.41 -5.43
N VAL A 49 17.78 -4.13 -4.66
CA VAL A 49 17.30 -5.12 -3.71
C VAL A 49 17.84 -4.78 -2.33
N VAL A 50 16.93 -4.61 -1.37
CA VAL A 50 17.28 -4.69 0.06
C VAL A 50 17.27 -6.18 0.44
N PRO A 51 18.42 -6.77 0.84
CA PRO A 51 18.47 -8.18 1.23
C PRO A 51 17.58 -8.46 2.44
N ALA A 52 17.34 -9.76 2.71
CA ALA A 52 16.55 -10.14 3.87
C ALA A 52 17.24 -9.71 5.17
N ASP A 53 16.45 -9.22 6.13
CA ASP A 53 16.91 -8.77 7.44
C ASP A 53 18.06 -7.73 7.35
N LYS A 54 17.96 -6.82 6.38
CA LYS A 54 18.88 -5.70 6.18
C LYS A 54 18.14 -4.39 6.08
N ASP A 55 18.79 -3.37 6.60
CA ASP A 55 18.33 -1.99 6.57
C ASP A 55 19.07 -1.21 5.49
N CYS A 56 18.32 -0.43 4.73
CA CYS A 56 18.78 0.43 3.67
C CYS A 56 18.21 1.82 3.88
N TYR A 57 19.07 2.83 3.98
CA TYR A 57 18.68 4.23 4.07
C TYR A 57 19.24 5.01 2.87
N LEU A 58 18.38 5.67 2.11
CA LEU A 58 18.75 6.41 0.92
C LEU A 58 18.30 7.87 1.01
N ASP A 59 19.22 8.80 0.79
CA ASP A 59 18.95 10.24 0.78
C ASP A 59 19.21 10.80 -0.62
N GLY A 60 18.15 11.19 -1.33
CA GLY A 60 18.22 11.76 -2.68
C GLY A 60 18.59 10.77 -3.79
N THR A 61 18.49 9.46 -3.55
CA THR A 61 18.84 8.43 -4.54
C THR A 61 17.77 8.31 -5.63
N VAL A 62 18.23 8.16 -6.88
CA VAL A 62 17.41 7.83 -8.06
C VAL A 62 17.64 6.38 -8.46
N VAL A 63 16.60 5.54 -8.42
CA VAL A 63 16.61 4.16 -8.88
C VAL A 63 15.89 4.10 -10.23
N GLN A 64 16.61 3.75 -11.30
CA GLN A 64 16.02 3.64 -12.65
C GLN A 64 15.28 2.33 -12.88
N GLY A 65 15.53 1.32 -12.04
CA GLY A 65 14.90 0.02 -12.10
C GLY A 65 13.77 -0.18 -11.08
N ASP A 66 13.42 -1.44 -10.90
CA ASP A 66 12.48 -1.89 -9.86
C ASP A 66 13.19 -2.01 -8.50
N VAL A 67 12.40 -1.89 -7.43
CA VAL A 67 12.87 -2.06 -6.06
C VAL A 67 12.21 -3.28 -5.44
N THR A 68 13.01 -4.16 -4.83
CA THR A 68 12.51 -5.25 -4.00
C THR A 68 13.07 -5.17 -2.60
N VAL A 69 12.18 -5.01 -1.62
CA VAL A 69 12.49 -5.18 -0.20
C VAL A 69 12.19 -6.63 0.16
N ARG A 70 13.23 -7.41 0.45
CA ARG A 70 13.07 -8.83 0.79
C ARG A 70 12.54 -8.99 2.21
N LYS A 71 12.29 -10.25 2.58
CA LYS A 71 11.70 -10.61 3.88
C LYS A 71 12.46 -9.95 5.04
N GLY A 72 11.73 -9.24 5.92
CA GLY A 72 12.30 -8.55 7.08
C GLY A 72 13.30 -7.43 6.74
N GLY A 73 13.47 -7.08 5.46
CA GLY A 73 14.32 -5.97 5.06
C GLY A 73 13.57 -4.64 5.19
N ASN A 74 14.32 -3.56 5.37
CA ASN A 74 13.77 -2.22 5.57
C ASN A 74 14.40 -1.25 4.57
N LEU A 75 13.56 -0.53 3.83
CA LEU A 75 13.99 0.54 2.93
C LEU A 75 13.40 1.86 3.39
N HIS A 76 14.28 2.79 3.73
CA HIS A 76 13.96 4.20 3.97
C HIS A 76 14.53 5.02 2.83
N ILE A 77 13.69 5.84 2.19
CA ILE A 77 14.11 6.73 1.12
C ILE A 77 13.53 8.12 1.33
N ILE A 78 14.39 9.14 1.32
CA ILE A 78 14.00 10.54 1.49
C ILE A 78 14.43 11.32 0.26
N GLY A 79 13.54 12.14 -0.29
CA GLY A 79 13.86 13.01 -1.43
C GLY A 79 14.25 12.26 -2.71
N GLY A 80 13.84 11.00 -2.86
CA GLY A 80 14.29 10.10 -3.91
C GLY A 80 13.35 9.99 -5.11
N GLU A 81 13.77 9.21 -6.10
CA GLU A 81 12.96 8.79 -7.25
C GLU A 81 13.16 7.31 -7.50
N ILE A 82 12.07 6.55 -7.62
CA ILE A 82 12.06 5.16 -8.04
C ILE A 82 11.25 5.10 -9.34
N GLN A 83 11.89 4.88 -10.48
CA GLN A 83 11.20 4.87 -11.78
C GLN A 83 10.33 3.62 -11.97
N GLY A 84 10.74 2.51 -11.36
CA GLY A 84 10.05 1.22 -11.44
C GLY A 84 8.96 1.01 -10.39
N GLN A 85 8.59 -0.26 -10.22
CA GLN A 85 7.70 -0.72 -9.15
C GLN A 85 8.48 -1.01 -7.85
N VAL A 86 7.79 -0.90 -6.72
CA VAL A 86 8.30 -1.32 -5.41
C VAL A 86 7.54 -2.59 -4.99
N THR A 87 8.28 -3.63 -4.60
CA THR A 87 7.71 -4.86 -4.02
C THR A 87 8.27 -5.08 -2.62
N VAL A 88 7.40 -5.09 -1.63
CA VAL A 88 7.76 -5.34 -0.23
C VAL A 88 7.30 -6.74 0.14
N GLN A 89 8.25 -7.61 0.45
CA GLN A 89 7.98 -8.99 0.83
C GLN A 89 7.60 -9.10 2.32
N GLN A 90 7.36 -10.34 2.76
CA GLN A 90 6.91 -10.66 4.12
C GLN A 90 7.70 -9.92 5.20
N ASP A 91 7.02 -9.30 6.15
CA ASP A 91 7.63 -8.56 7.27
C ASP A 91 8.60 -7.43 6.85
N GLY A 92 8.70 -7.10 5.56
CA GLY A 92 9.53 -6.01 5.09
C GLY A 92 8.85 -4.65 5.30
N TYR A 93 9.65 -3.59 5.38
CA TYR A 93 9.17 -2.23 5.55
C TYR A 93 9.64 -1.32 4.42
N PHE A 94 8.73 -0.50 3.91
CA PHE A 94 9.04 0.55 2.93
C PHE A 94 8.55 1.90 3.45
N ASP A 95 9.48 2.79 3.69
CA ASP A 95 9.25 4.13 4.22
C ASP A 95 9.80 5.15 3.23
N ALA A 96 8.92 5.99 2.70
CA ALA A 96 9.25 6.97 1.68
C ALA A 96 8.73 8.35 2.07
N SER A 97 9.65 9.30 2.19
CA SER A 97 9.34 10.71 2.46
C SER A 97 9.80 11.58 1.29
N ALA A 98 8.98 12.54 0.85
CA ALA A 98 9.25 13.43 -0.27
C ALA A 98 9.77 12.68 -1.54
N THR A 99 9.23 11.49 -1.82
CA THR A 99 9.75 10.56 -2.82
C THR A 99 8.71 10.25 -3.90
N SER A 100 9.17 10.06 -5.14
CA SER A 100 8.31 9.63 -6.25
C SER A 100 8.57 8.17 -6.63
N VAL A 101 7.49 7.41 -6.82
CA VAL A 101 7.49 6.04 -7.35
C VAL A 101 6.73 6.05 -8.67
N GLY A 102 7.39 5.77 -9.79
CA GLY A 102 6.76 5.76 -11.12
C GLY A 102 5.77 4.60 -11.28
N GLY A 103 6.07 3.46 -10.66
CA GLY A 103 5.28 2.24 -10.74
C GLY A 103 4.25 2.05 -9.62
N LYS A 104 3.87 0.79 -9.44
CA LYS A 104 3.00 0.33 -8.36
C LYS A 104 3.82 0.00 -7.12
N ILE A 105 3.20 0.11 -5.96
CA ILE A 105 3.74 -0.40 -4.70
C ILE A 105 2.93 -1.66 -4.36
N VAL A 106 3.62 -2.78 -4.09
CA VAL A 106 3.00 -4.07 -3.80
C VAL A 106 3.53 -4.65 -2.50
N ASN A 107 2.66 -4.70 -1.50
CA ASN A 107 2.87 -5.28 -0.19
C ASN A 107 2.41 -6.73 -0.19
N ARG A 108 3.33 -7.66 0.09
CA ARG A 108 3.10 -9.10 0.08
C ARG A 108 3.31 -9.66 1.49
N GLY A 109 2.34 -9.42 2.36
CA GLY A 109 2.43 -9.73 3.79
C GLY A 109 3.53 -8.95 4.51
N SER A 110 3.80 -7.73 4.06
CA SER A 110 4.82 -6.82 4.61
C SER A 110 4.49 -6.40 6.04
N TYR A 111 5.50 -5.92 6.76
CA TYR A 111 5.26 -5.20 8.01
C TYR A 111 4.49 -3.90 7.72
N GLY A 112 4.96 -3.11 6.75
CA GLY A 112 4.29 -1.84 6.47
C GLY A 112 4.76 -1.14 5.20
N THR A 113 3.97 -0.16 4.79
CA THR A 113 4.40 0.91 3.91
C THR A 113 3.97 2.23 4.50
N TYR A 114 4.89 3.18 4.58
CA TYR A 114 4.61 4.55 5.00
C TYR A 114 5.05 5.51 3.89
N LEU A 115 4.10 6.33 3.41
CA LEU A 115 4.34 7.37 2.42
C LEU A 115 4.02 8.73 3.04
N GLU A 116 4.98 9.64 3.03
CA GLU A 116 4.82 11.03 3.48
C GLU A 116 5.26 11.97 2.36
N ASP A 117 4.46 12.99 2.05
CA ASP A 117 4.74 13.96 0.98
C ASP A 117 5.15 13.28 -0.36
N SER A 118 4.62 12.09 -0.61
CA SER A 118 5.13 11.18 -1.63
C SER A 118 4.08 10.89 -2.71
N SER A 119 4.54 10.33 -3.83
CA SER A 119 3.64 9.96 -4.93
C SER A 119 3.93 8.59 -5.50
N ALA A 120 2.89 7.84 -5.84
CA ALA A 120 2.98 6.65 -6.68
C ALA A 120 2.16 6.83 -7.96
N GLY A 121 2.80 6.69 -9.11
CA GLY A 121 2.18 6.86 -10.44
C GLY A 121 1.13 5.79 -10.77
N ALA A 122 1.12 4.67 -10.04
CA ALA A 122 0.16 3.59 -10.20
C ALA A 122 -0.56 3.24 -8.88
N ALA A 123 -0.88 1.96 -8.70
CA ALA A 123 -1.65 1.50 -7.56
C ALA A 123 -0.76 1.15 -6.36
N LEU A 124 -1.27 1.39 -5.15
CA LEU A 124 -0.82 0.72 -3.94
C LEU A 124 -1.66 -0.54 -3.75
N ARG A 125 -1.00 -1.67 -3.48
CA ARG A 125 -1.67 -2.95 -3.27
C ARG A 125 -1.14 -3.68 -2.05
N SER A 126 -2.02 -4.07 -1.15
CA SER A 126 -1.72 -5.02 -0.07
C SER A 126 -2.38 -6.35 -0.41
N VAL A 127 -1.58 -7.40 -0.61
CA VAL A 127 -2.07 -8.74 -0.97
C VAL A 127 -1.75 -9.73 0.12
N GLN A 128 -2.73 -10.55 0.48
CA GLN A 128 -2.52 -11.66 1.39
C GLN A 128 -1.61 -12.70 0.73
N VAL A 129 -0.68 -13.26 1.50
CA VAL A 129 0.21 -14.33 1.06
C VAL A 129 0.37 -15.34 2.19
N ASP A 130 0.53 -16.62 1.85
CA ASP A 130 0.73 -17.68 2.85
C ASP A 130 1.93 -17.38 3.76
N GLY A 131 1.68 -17.32 5.07
CA GLY A 131 2.70 -17.01 6.08
C GLY A 131 3.20 -15.56 6.06
N GLY A 132 2.46 -14.64 5.43
CA GLY A 132 2.70 -13.21 5.52
C GLY A 132 2.07 -12.58 6.75
N ASN A 133 2.49 -11.35 7.07
CA ASN A 133 1.87 -10.56 8.12
C ASN A 133 0.48 -10.07 7.67
N GLU A 134 -0.56 -10.45 8.41
CA GLU A 134 -1.95 -10.04 8.16
C GLU A 134 -2.32 -8.74 8.89
N SER A 135 -1.49 -8.33 9.85
CA SER A 135 -1.62 -7.13 10.68
C SER A 135 -0.66 -6.02 10.24
N GLY A 136 -0.05 -6.14 9.05
CA GLY A 136 0.79 -5.08 8.50
C GLY A 136 -0.03 -3.85 8.11
N PHE A 137 0.60 -2.84 7.53
CA PHE A 137 -0.11 -1.60 7.20
C PHE A 137 0.30 -0.93 5.88
N ALA A 138 -0.54 0.01 5.43
CA ALA A 138 -0.23 0.96 4.37
C ALA A 138 -0.75 2.36 4.73
N TYR A 139 0.17 3.28 5.00
CA TYR A 139 -0.12 4.66 5.41
C TYR A 139 0.34 5.67 4.38
N LEU A 140 -0.54 6.64 4.16
CA LEU A 140 -0.34 7.71 3.21
C LEU A 140 -0.68 9.01 3.92
N VAL A 141 0.33 9.83 4.15
CA VAL A 141 0.24 11.16 4.73
C VAL A 141 0.66 12.17 3.66
N ASP A 142 -0.21 13.14 3.38
CA ASP A 142 -0.01 14.19 2.37
C ASP A 142 0.46 13.65 1.01
N SER A 143 0.03 12.43 0.68
CA SER A 143 0.57 11.65 -0.43
C SER A 143 -0.46 11.44 -1.53
N SER A 144 0.00 11.01 -2.71
CA SER A 144 -0.88 10.75 -3.85
C SER A 144 -0.61 9.42 -4.54
N VAL A 145 -1.68 8.67 -4.80
CA VAL A 145 -1.62 7.39 -5.52
C VAL A 145 -2.75 7.29 -6.54
N ARG A 146 -2.59 6.46 -7.57
CA ARG A 146 -3.64 6.34 -8.59
C ARG A 146 -4.85 5.53 -8.12
N ASN A 147 -4.62 4.40 -7.47
CA ASN A 147 -5.68 3.55 -6.91
C ASN A 147 -5.14 2.82 -5.68
N ILE A 148 -6.02 2.37 -4.80
CA ILE A 148 -5.65 1.52 -3.66
C ILE A 148 -6.47 0.24 -3.73
N ASN A 149 -5.81 -0.91 -3.57
CA ASN A 149 -6.46 -2.21 -3.39
C ASN A 149 -5.80 -2.94 -2.21
N ALA A 150 -6.43 -2.91 -1.05
CA ALA A 150 -5.97 -3.58 0.15
C ALA A 150 -6.82 -4.83 0.42
N GLU A 151 -6.16 -5.98 0.57
CA GLU A 151 -6.79 -7.28 0.87
C GLU A 151 -6.42 -7.77 2.28
N THR A 152 -5.60 -7.02 3.02
CA THR A 152 -5.08 -7.36 4.34
C THR A 152 -4.42 -6.13 4.98
N GLY A 153 -4.16 -6.19 6.29
CA GLY A 153 -3.53 -5.12 7.06
C GLY A 153 -4.43 -3.93 7.34
N ALA A 154 -3.88 -2.89 7.94
CA ALA A 154 -4.54 -1.60 8.15
C ALA A 154 -4.26 -0.63 6.99
N LEU A 155 -5.25 0.19 6.65
CA LEU A 155 -5.14 1.26 5.68
C LEU A 155 -5.50 2.58 6.36
N TYR A 156 -4.59 3.56 6.30
CA TYR A 156 -4.79 4.90 6.84
C TYR A 156 -4.37 5.94 5.80
N LEU A 157 -5.26 6.89 5.53
CA LEU A 157 -5.00 8.02 4.65
C LEU A 157 -5.25 9.31 5.41
N GLU A 158 -4.28 10.22 5.38
CA GLU A 158 -4.41 11.57 5.91
C GLU A 158 -3.88 12.57 4.89
N GLY A 159 -4.62 13.67 4.65
CA GLY A 159 -4.19 14.73 3.72
C GLY A 159 -4.01 14.27 2.26
N SER A 160 -4.46 13.05 1.94
CA SER A 160 -3.98 12.29 0.79
C SER A 160 -4.96 12.28 -0.38
N ARG A 161 -4.47 11.92 -1.57
CA ARG A 161 -5.25 11.89 -2.81
C ARG A 161 -5.16 10.54 -3.51
N VAL A 162 -6.31 9.90 -3.69
CA VAL A 162 -6.47 8.71 -4.55
C VAL A 162 -7.10 9.16 -5.87
N GLY A 163 -6.34 9.07 -6.96
CA GLY A 163 -6.76 9.52 -8.30
C GLY A 163 -7.89 8.69 -8.93
N GLY A 164 -8.23 7.56 -8.34
CA GLY A 164 -9.21 6.58 -8.81
C GLY A 164 -9.92 5.92 -7.62
N ALA A 165 -10.15 4.62 -7.70
CA ALA A 165 -10.88 3.89 -6.66
C ALA A 165 -10.01 3.51 -5.46
N LEU A 166 -10.64 3.46 -4.29
CA LEU A 166 -10.11 2.86 -3.07
C LEU A 166 -10.93 1.61 -2.76
N LYS A 167 -10.29 0.45 -2.75
CA LYS A 167 -10.90 -0.81 -2.32
C LYS A 167 -10.13 -1.38 -1.12
N ALA A 168 -10.84 -1.67 -0.04
CA ALA A 168 -10.37 -2.39 1.12
C ALA A 168 -11.30 -3.61 1.35
N ASP A 169 -10.74 -4.81 1.39
CA ASP A 169 -11.49 -6.07 1.41
C ASP A 169 -10.85 -7.04 2.40
N GLY A 170 -11.50 -7.30 3.54
CA GLY A 170 -10.95 -8.14 4.60
C GLY A 170 -9.73 -7.54 5.31
N VAL A 171 -9.62 -6.21 5.32
CA VAL A 171 -8.60 -5.46 6.05
C VAL A 171 -8.91 -5.41 7.55
N GLU A 172 -7.92 -5.03 8.36
CA GLU A 172 -8.17 -4.75 9.79
C GLU A 172 -8.91 -3.42 9.92
N TYR A 173 -8.32 -2.33 9.43
CA TYR A 173 -8.91 -0.98 9.42
C TYR A 173 -8.86 -0.36 8.02
N ALA A 174 -9.80 0.54 7.74
CA ALA A 174 -9.79 1.38 6.55
C ALA A 174 -10.26 2.80 6.90
N ASP A 175 -9.28 3.65 7.19
CA ASP A 175 -9.50 4.99 7.70
C ASP A 175 -9.04 6.05 6.69
N VAL A 176 -9.92 7.02 6.45
CA VAL A 176 -9.74 8.07 5.46
C VAL A 176 -10.05 9.42 6.09
N TYR A 177 -9.01 10.21 6.32
CA TYR A 177 -9.04 11.52 6.97
C TYR A 177 -8.57 12.60 6.02
N ASN A 178 -9.27 13.74 5.97
CA ASN A 178 -8.87 14.93 5.22
C ASN A 178 -8.36 14.61 3.79
N SER A 179 -9.02 13.68 3.11
CA SER A 179 -8.51 13.04 1.90
C SER A 179 -9.50 13.09 0.76
N VAL A 180 -9.00 12.93 -0.47
CA VAL A 180 -9.82 12.92 -1.69
C VAL A 180 -9.69 11.59 -2.41
N VAL A 181 -10.80 10.90 -2.60
CA VAL A 181 -10.92 9.70 -3.45
C VAL A 181 -11.72 10.09 -4.69
N ARG A 182 -11.08 10.12 -5.87
CA ARG A 182 -11.75 10.56 -7.11
C ARG A 182 -12.64 9.49 -7.78
N GLY A 183 -12.69 8.29 -7.21
CA GLY A 183 -13.56 7.21 -7.64
C GLY A 183 -14.37 6.65 -6.48
N ALA A 184 -14.87 5.43 -6.63
CA ALA A 184 -15.59 4.77 -5.56
C ALA A 184 -14.68 4.41 -4.37
N LEU A 185 -15.21 4.57 -3.16
CA LEU A 185 -14.67 4.04 -1.91
C LEU A 185 -15.48 2.79 -1.54
N SER A 186 -14.82 1.65 -1.41
CA SER A 186 -15.45 0.40 -0.99
C SER A 186 -14.63 -0.31 0.07
N VAL A 187 -15.22 -0.43 1.25
CA VAL A 187 -14.69 -1.15 2.40
C VAL A 187 -15.61 -2.33 2.68
N THR A 188 -15.07 -3.55 2.62
CA THR A 188 -15.84 -4.77 2.85
C THR A 188 -15.16 -5.62 3.92
N GLY A 189 -15.91 -6.05 4.94
CA GLY A 189 -15.44 -7.00 5.94
C GLY A 189 -14.29 -6.50 6.82
N ALA A 190 -14.20 -5.19 7.09
CA ALA A 190 -13.17 -4.66 7.97
C ALA A 190 -13.35 -5.18 9.41
N ALA A 191 -12.32 -5.81 9.96
CA ALA A 191 -12.41 -6.51 11.22
C ALA A 191 -12.39 -5.56 12.43
N GLY A 192 -11.50 -4.56 12.38
CA GLY A 192 -11.33 -3.50 13.37
C GLY A 192 -12.20 -2.27 13.09
N GLY A 193 -12.58 -2.00 11.83
CA GLY A 193 -13.57 -0.98 11.51
C GLY A 193 -13.18 -0.08 10.34
N GLY A 194 -13.80 1.09 10.25
CA GLY A 194 -13.40 2.06 9.25
C GLY A 194 -14.03 3.43 9.42
N ILE A 195 -13.28 4.45 9.01
CA ILE A 195 -13.64 5.85 9.17
C ILE A 195 -13.59 6.57 7.84
N LEU A 196 -14.58 7.44 7.60
CA LEU A 196 -14.52 8.48 6.57
C LEU A 196 -14.75 9.83 7.23
N CYS A 197 -13.73 10.67 7.22
CA CYS A 197 -13.66 11.89 8.02
C CYS A 197 -13.07 13.05 7.20
N ASP A 198 -13.72 14.21 7.24
CA ASP A 198 -13.27 15.44 6.57
C ASP A 198 -12.87 15.25 5.09
N SER A 199 -13.53 14.31 4.40
CA SER A 199 -13.06 13.76 3.14
C SER A 199 -14.05 13.92 1.99
N GLU A 200 -13.52 13.82 0.77
CA GLU A 200 -14.27 13.92 -0.48
C GLU A 200 -14.19 12.62 -1.28
N VAL A 201 -15.33 12.02 -1.59
CA VAL A 201 -15.46 10.84 -2.46
C VAL A 201 -16.22 11.24 -3.73
N ILE A 202 -15.52 11.31 -4.87
CA ILE A 202 -16.11 11.59 -6.19
C ILE A 202 -16.61 10.27 -6.80
N GLY A 203 -17.61 9.69 -6.16
CA GLY A 203 -18.20 8.42 -6.51
C GLY A 203 -19.05 7.90 -5.35
N ASP A 204 -19.37 6.61 -5.38
CA ASP A 204 -20.09 5.96 -4.30
C ASP A 204 -19.14 5.66 -3.13
N ALA A 205 -19.64 5.79 -1.91
CA ALA A 205 -18.97 5.36 -0.68
C ALA A 205 -19.75 4.20 -0.06
N SER A 206 -19.06 3.08 0.19
CA SER A 206 -19.67 1.88 0.74
C SER A 206 -18.84 1.23 1.84
N TYR A 207 -19.51 0.89 2.93
CA TYR A 207 -19.01 0.04 4.00
C TYR A 207 -19.95 -1.17 4.13
N ALA A 208 -19.43 -2.39 3.98
CA ALA A 208 -20.24 -3.59 3.93
C ALA A 208 -19.68 -4.73 4.78
N GLY A 209 -20.51 -5.31 5.66
CA GLY A 209 -20.08 -6.33 6.61
C GLY A 209 -19.08 -5.79 7.62
N GLY A 210 -18.31 -6.68 8.23
CA GLY A 210 -17.27 -6.31 9.20
C GLY A 210 -17.75 -6.37 10.65
N SER A 211 -16.82 -6.69 11.53
CA SER A 211 -17.06 -6.77 12.98
C SER A 211 -16.80 -5.47 13.71
N GLY A 212 -15.95 -4.61 13.14
CA GLY A 212 -15.56 -3.35 13.73
C GLY A 212 -16.59 -2.24 13.52
N PRO A 213 -16.51 -1.17 14.31
CA PRO A 213 -17.34 0.01 14.15
C PRO A 213 -17.08 0.75 12.84
N VAL A 214 -18.08 1.45 12.33
CA VAL A 214 -17.96 2.35 11.18
C VAL A 214 -18.47 3.75 11.52
N ALA A 215 -17.64 4.76 11.27
CA ALA A 215 -17.99 6.16 11.43
C ALA A 215 -17.85 6.90 10.09
N VAL A 216 -18.92 7.55 9.63
CA VAL A 216 -18.92 8.36 8.41
C VAL A 216 -19.38 9.78 8.76
N GLY A 217 -18.40 10.68 8.88
CA GLY A 217 -18.56 12.10 9.17
C GLY A 217 -18.49 12.44 10.65
N ALA A 218 -19.06 13.58 11.04
CA ALA A 218 -18.86 14.19 12.35
C ALA A 218 -19.49 13.38 13.49
N GLY A 219 -18.65 12.73 14.30
CA GLY A 219 -19.05 12.02 15.51
C GLY A 219 -19.69 12.93 16.56
N GLU A 220 -20.26 12.35 17.61
CA GLU A 220 -20.83 13.12 18.72
C GLU A 220 -19.76 13.82 19.59
N GLN A 221 -18.49 13.46 19.43
CA GLN A 221 -17.38 13.97 20.22
C GLN A 221 -16.80 15.25 19.60
N GLU A 222 -16.63 16.29 20.42
CA GLU A 222 -15.92 17.51 20.00
C GLU A 222 -14.48 17.17 19.60
N GLY A 223 -14.07 17.59 18.39
CA GLY A 223 -12.72 17.34 17.83
C GLY A 223 -12.65 16.17 16.86
N PHE A 224 -13.63 15.24 16.87
CA PHE A 224 -13.68 14.14 15.92
C PHE A 224 -14.42 14.55 14.63
N CYS A 225 -13.69 14.63 13.51
CA CYS A 225 -14.18 15.10 12.21
C CYS A 225 -14.85 16.47 12.28
N GLU A 226 -14.01 17.52 12.33
CA GLU A 226 -14.47 18.89 12.54
C GLU A 226 -15.25 19.47 11.35
N SER A 227 -15.14 18.84 10.18
CA SER A 227 -15.76 19.24 8.93
C SER A 227 -16.82 18.22 8.48
N LEU A 228 -17.34 18.45 7.27
CA LEU A 228 -18.27 17.56 6.61
C LEU A 228 -17.53 16.65 5.62
N ASN A 229 -18.10 15.48 5.33
CA ASN A 229 -17.73 14.73 4.14
C ASN A 229 -18.59 15.13 2.94
N TYR A 230 -18.02 15.00 1.75
CA TYR A 230 -18.77 15.05 0.49
C TYR A 230 -18.68 13.71 -0.24
N VAL A 231 -19.83 13.09 -0.53
CA VAL A 231 -19.95 11.90 -1.36
C VAL A 231 -20.79 12.26 -2.59
N ASP A 232 -20.18 12.24 -3.78
CA ASP A 232 -20.85 12.63 -5.02
C ASP A 232 -21.96 11.64 -5.42
N GLY A 233 -21.74 10.35 -5.15
CA GLY A 233 -22.68 9.26 -5.42
C GLY A 233 -23.51 8.85 -4.21
N ASP A 234 -23.78 7.55 -4.12
CA ASP A 234 -24.51 6.95 -3.00
C ASP A 234 -23.60 6.73 -1.79
N LEU A 235 -24.17 6.85 -0.59
CA LEU A 235 -23.54 6.43 0.67
C LEU A 235 -24.28 5.22 1.23
N SER A 236 -23.60 4.07 1.32
CA SER A 236 -24.19 2.82 1.82
C SER A 236 -23.36 2.22 2.95
N VAL A 237 -23.97 2.02 4.12
CA VAL A 237 -23.37 1.28 5.23
C VAL A 237 -24.25 0.09 5.62
N THR A 238 -23.79 -1.13 5.34
CA THR A 238 -24.64 -2.32 5.48
C THR A 238 -23.99 -3.50 6.17
N GLY A 239 -24.76 -4.24 6.97
CA GLY A 239 -24.32 -5.49 7.57
C GLY A 239 -23.17 -5.38 8.59
N VAL A 240 -22.88 -4.19 9.11
CA VAL A 240 -21.81 -3.95 10.10
C VAL A 240 -22.28 -4.38 11.49
N SER A 241 -21.46 -5.14 12.23
CA SER A 241 -21.80 -5.60 13.58
C SER A 241 -21.10 -4.85 14.74
N GLY A 242 -20.17 -3.94 14.45
CA GLY A 242 -19.48 -3.14 15.48
C GLY A 242 -20.21 -1.85 15.86
N GLY A 243 -21.32 -1.55 15.18
CA GLY A 243 -22.03 -0.28 15.30
C GLY A 243 -21.69 0.67 14.16
N VAL A 244 -22.64 1.54 13.85
CA VAL A 244 -22.55 2.46 12.71
C VAL A 244 -23.05 3.83 13.14
N TYR A 245 -22.28 4.85 12.81
CA TYR A 245 -22.65 6.24 12.98
C TYR A 245 -22.41 7.02 11.68
N ILE A 246 -23.42 7.77 11.26
CA ILE A 246 -23.40 8.55 10.02
C ILE A 246 -23.97 9.94 10.32
N ASP A 247 -23.14 10.98 10.30
CA ASP A 247 -23.60 12.37 10.46
C ASP A 247 -22.75 13.37 9.67
N ASN A 248 -23.32 14.55 9.42
CA ASN A 248 -22.65 15.67 8.78
C ASN A 248 -22.05 15.35 7.40
N ASN A 249 -22.78 14.57 6.60
CA ASN A 249 -22.39 14.25 5.23
C ASN A 249 -23.24 15.03 4.22
N ILE A 250 -22.64 15.40 3.09
CA ILE A 250 -23.36 15.79 1.88
C ILE A 250 -23.33 14.59 0.93
N VAL A 251 -24.49 14.03 0.61
CA VAL A 251 -24.62 12.85 -0.26
C VAL A 251 -25.37 13.25 -1.53
N GLY A 252 -24.72 13.09 -2.68
CA GLY A 252 -25.24 13.45 -3.99
C GLY A 252 -26.29 12.48 -4.52
N GLY A 253 -26.25 11.22 -4.08
CA GLY A 253 -27.22 10.16 -4.34
C GLY A 253 -28.05 9.80 -3.10
N ASP A 254 -28.31 8.51 -2.91
CA ASP A 254 -29.07 7.94 -1.80
C ASP A 254 -28.17 7.68 -0.58
N LEU A 255 -28.76 7.75 0.62
CA LEU A 255 -28.13 7.28 1.87
C LEU A 255 -28.85 6.01 2.32
N SER A 256 -28.14 4.88 2.36
CA SER A 256 -28.66 3.59 2.81
C SER A 256 -27.92 3.08 4.03
N ALA A 257 -28.67 2.74 5.09
CA ALA A 257 -28.12 2.11 6.30
C ALA A 257 -28.99 0.94 6.73
N SER A 258 -28.56 -0.28 6.42
CA SER A 258 -29.37 -1.48 6.65
C SER A 258 -28.56 -2.72 7.03
N GLY A 259 -29.17 -3.61 7.78
CA GLY A 259 -28.55 -4.86 8.25
C GLY A 259 -27.53 -4.67 9.37
N ASN A 260 -27.37 -3.45 9.89
CA ASN A 260 -26.39 -3.14 10.93
C ASN A 260 -26.89 -3.57 12.32
N SER A 261 -25.98 -4.06 13.16
CA SER A 261 -26.27 -4.51 14.52
C SER A 261 -25.18 -4.03 15.48
N PRO A 262 -25.42 -3.05 16.36
CA PRO A 262 -26.68 -2.34 16.56
C PRO A 262 -27.13 -1.57 15.31
N THR A 263 -28.43 -1.25 15.26
CA THR A 263 -29.00 -0.41 14.21
C THR A 263 -28.19 0.88 14.08
N ALA A 264 -27.93 1.30 12.83
CA ALA A 264 -27.15 2.48 12.54
C ALA A 264 -27.78 3.74 13.15
N GLN A 265 -26.93 4.60 13.68
CA GLN A 265 -27.29 5.92 14.16
C GLN A 265 -27.08 6.92 13.03
N ILE A 266 -28.14 7.66 12.72
CA ILE A 266 -28.15 8.63 11.64
C ILE A 266 -28.37 9.99 12.28
N GLY A 267 -27.34 10.83 12.24
CA GLY A 267 -27.41 12.19 12.76
C GLY A 267 -28.25 13.11 11.86
N GLU A 268 -28.65 14.23 12.43
CA GLU A 268 -29.57 15.19 11.81
C GLU A 268 -28.89 16.07 10.74
N ASN A 269 -27.56 16.10 10.67
CA ASN A 269 -26.81 17.03 9.80
C ASN A 269 -26.54 16.47 8.40
N ASN A 270 -26.97 15.24 8.11
CA ASN A 270 -26.87 14.66 6.78
C ASN A 270 -27.76 15.41 5.77
N ARG A 271 -27.16 15.80 4.65
CA ARG A 271 -27.84 16.46 3.52
C ARG A 271 -27.81 15.53 2.32
N VAL A 272 -28.91 14.84 2.10
CA VAL A 272 -29.04 13.81 1.06
C VAL A 272 -29.91 14.35 -0.06
N ARG A 273 -29.44 14.25 -1.31
CA ARG A 273 -30.23 14.65 -2.49
C ARG A 273 -31.24 13.57 -2.89
N GLY A 274 -30.87 12.30 -2.74
CA GLY A 274 -31.73 11.14 -2.98
C GLY A 274 -32.57 10.75 -1.77
N ASP A 275 -32.89 9.46 -1.68
CA ASP A 275 -33.67 8.88 -0.59
C ASP A 275 -32.79 8.53 0.63
N ILE A 276 -33.41 8.52 1.80
CA ILE A 276 -32.80 8.01 3.04
C ILE A 276 -33.48 6.69 3.39
N LEU A 277 -32.73 5.59 3.28
CA LEU A 277 -33.19 4.22 3.43
C LEU A 277 -32.57 3.58 4.67
N THR A 278 -33.25 3.69 5.81
CA THR A 278 -32.74 3.19 7.09
C THR A 278 -33.65 2.15 7.70
N GLN A 279 -33.09 1.24 8.50
CA GLN A 279 -33.90 0.45 9.43
C GLN A 279 -34.55 1.37 10.48
N GLU A 280 -35.68 0.96 11.06
CA GLU A 280 -36.33 1.73 12.14
C GLU A 280 -35.32 1.99 13.28
N VAL A 281 -35.11 3.27 13.59
CA VAL A 281 -34.05 3.74 14.48
C VAL A 281 -34.35 3.30 15.92
N ALA A 282 -33.52 2.43 16.47
CA ALA A 282 -33.41 2.32 17.92
C ALA A 282 -32.51 3.46 18.40
N LEU A 283 -33.11 4.49 19.01
CA LEU A 283 -32.37 5.56 19.71
C LEU A 283 -31.45 4.93 20.77
N ARG A 284 -30.18 4.78 20.44
CA ARG A 284 -29.10 4.54 21.40
C ARG A 284 -27.90 5.34 20.91
N THR A 285 -27.29 6.05 21.84
CA THR A 285 -26.08 6.85 21.68
C THR A 285 -24.90 5.97 21.26
N PHE A 286 -24.08 6.45 20.34
CA PHE A 286 -22.79 5.89 19.99
C PHE A 286 -21.94 6.02 21.26
N SER A 287 -21.49 4.90 21.82
CA SER A 287 -20.68 5.01 23.03
C SER A 287 -19.41 5.79 22.68
N ALA A 288 -19.13 6.88 23.40
CA ALA A 288 -17.87 7.63 23.32
C ALA A 288 -16.62 6.72 23.24
N ALA A 289 -16.70 5.53 23.83
CA ALA A 289 -15.70 4.47 23.73
C ALA A 289 -15.25 4.11 22.31
N VAL A 290 -16.12 4.21 21.30
CA VAL A 290 -15.75 3.86 19.91
C VAL A 290 -14.98 5.00 19.23
N ALA A 291 -15.32 6.25 19.52
CA ALA A 291 -14.55 7.40 19.04
C ALA A 291 -13.18 7.47 19.75
N GLU A 292 -13.13 7.19 21.05
CA GLU A 292 -11.89 7.03 21.81
C GLU A 292 -11.01 5.88 21.25
N GLU A 293 -11.61 4.76 20.84
CA GLU A 293 -10.88 3.63 20.21
C GLU A 293 -10.22 4.03 18.88
N PHE A 294 -10.85 4.92 18.12
CA PHE A 294 -10.32 5.40 16.84
C PHE A 294 -9.19 6.43 16.97
N GLU A 295 -9.32 7.42 17.86
CA GLU A 295 -8.27 8.43 18.08
C GLU A 295 -6.98 7.81 18.64
N VAL A 296 -7.12 6.91 19.61
CA VAL A 296 -5.99 6.17 20.19
C VAL A 296 -5.27 5.35 19.12
N HIS A 297 -5.99 4.78 18.16
CA HIS A 297 -5.39 3.98 17.10
C HIS A 297 -4.45 4.80 16.20
N GLY A 298 -4.83 6.02 15.82
CA GLY A 298 -3.97 6.90 15.02
C GLY A 298 -2.67 7.27 15.74
N GLU A 299 -2.75 7.62 17.02
CA GLU A 299 -1.59 8.02 17.84
C GLU A 299 -0.62 6.86 18.11
N GLU A 300 -1.12 5.69 18.54
CA GLU A 300 -0.30 4.49 18.80
C GLU A 300 0.50 4.07 17.56
N LEU A 301 -0.06 4.35 16.41
CA LEU A 301 0.45 3.91 15.13
C LEU A 301 1.51 4.85 14.56
N GLU A 302 1.30 6.16 14.70
CA GLU A 302 2.35 7.15 14.43
C GLU A 302 3.58 6.88 15.30
N GLU A 303 3.38 6.59 16.59
CA GLU A 303 4.46 6.22 17.51
C GLU A 303 5.21 4.97 17.04
N ALA A 304 4.49 3.91 16.62
CA ALA A 304 5.11 2.68 16.12
C ALA A 304 5.89 2.88 14.81
N VAL A 305 5.41 3.74 13.91
CA VAL A 305 6.11 4.12 12.67
C VAL A 305 7.40 4.85 13.00
N GLU A 306 7.36 5.85 13.88
CA GLU A 306 8.52 6.64 14.28
C GLU A 306 9.55 5.80 15.03
N GLU A 307 9.12 4.91 15.93
CA GLU A 307 9.99 3.97 16.62
C GLU A 307 10.72 3.07 15.60
N THR A 308 9.96 2.40 14.72
CA THR A 308 10.52 1.52 13.70
C THR A 308 11.50 2.26 12.80
N ARG A 309 11.12 3.44 12.30
CA ARG A 309 11.95 4.30 11.45
C ARG A 309 13.25 4.66 12.15
N SER A 310 13.19 5.09 13.40
CA SER A 310 14.38 5.46 14.17
C SER A 310 15.34 4.28 14.29
N GLU A 311 14.84 3.10 14.67
CA GLU A 311 15.65 1.90 14.87
C GLU A 311 16.34 1.43 13.58
N THR A 312 15.60 1.34 12.48
CA THR A 312 16.10 0.79 11.20
C THR A 312 17.01 1.78 10.47
N VAL A 313 16.76 3.10 10.58
CA VAL A 313 17.67 4.12 10.05
C VAL A 313 18.98 4.13 10.84
N GLU A 314 18.94 4.03 12.18
CA GLU A 314 20.15 3.92 12.99
C GLU A 314 20.95 2.66 12.60
N ALA A 315 20.29 1.53 12.41
CA ALA A 315 20.90 0.28 11.95
C ALA A 315 21.56 0.41 10.57
N ALA A 316 20.89 1.06 9.61
CA ALA A 316 21.43 1.34 8.28
C ALA A 316 22.68 2.25 8.33
N LEU A 317 22.65 3.30 9.16
CA LEU A 317 23.81 4.18 9.35
C LEU A 317 24.99 3.41 9.97
N ALA A 318 24.73 2.58 10.98
CA ALA A 318 25.74 1.76 11.64
C ALA A 318 26.37 0.70 10.72
N ALA A 319 25.62 0.18 9.74
CA ALA A 319 26.12 -0.78 8.75
C ALA A 319 27.14 -0.17 7.76
N GLY A 320 27.22 1.16 7.64
CA GLY A 320 28.14 1.86 6.75
C GLY A 320 27.57 2.11 5.34
N PRO A 321 28.40 2.43 4.34
CA PRO A 321 27.94 2.73 2.99
C PRO A 321 27.19 1.57 2.33
N ALA A 322 26.08 1.88 1.66
CA ALA A 322 25.16 0.91 1.07
C ALA A 322 25.72 0.16 -0.16
N PHE A 323 26.60 0.80 -0.93
CA PHE A 323 27.19 0.31 -2.18
C PHE A 323 28.63 0.81 -2.37
#